data_AF-A0ABC8R4W0-F1
#
_entry.id   AF-A0ABC8R4W0-F1
#
_cell.length_a   1.000
_cell.length_b   1.000
_cell.length_c   1.000
_cell.angle_alpha   90.00
_cell.angle_beta   90.00
_cell.angle_gamma   90.00
#
_symmetry.space_group_name_H-M   'P 1'
#
loop_
_entity.id
_entity.type
_entity.pdbx_description
1 polymer ?
#
loop_
_entity_poly.entity_id
_entity_poly.type
_entity_poly.pdbx_seq_one_letter_code
_entity_poly.pdbx_strand_id
1 'polypeptide(L)'
;MEPSPSPSPSSWISSTASWLSSCPPSSSSNFSSQEKKNLPPGLPAIPILGHLQLLKPPLHRTLQSLSSRYGPIVFLRFGNRPVLLVSSPSIAEQCFTQFDVIFANRPKFLASKHLGYNYTTVGFAPYGDHWRNLRRVTSIQIFSATSLNHSSATRDEEIRFVVQKLFQKYDGAAQKVDLSSLFRELVFNVMTKMKLVDLQRRRDVFFQGLIDEHRRSKAGFSWSEQKKMIVEDLLALQEAEPDCYTDDIVKGITGKHIDMF
;
A
#
# COMPACT_ATOMS: atom_id res chain seq x y z
N MET A 1 5.71 19.39 -53.24
CA MET A 1 5.60 18.18 -52.40
C MET A 1 5.32 18.66 -50.99
N GLU A 2 4.05 18.61 -50.57
CA GLU A 2 3.66 18.92 -49.19
C GLU A 2 4.30 17.93 -48.21
N PRO A 3 4.70 18.38 -47.00
CA PRO A 3 5.11 17.46 -45.94
C PRO A 3 3.89 16.71 -45.40
N SER A 4 4.01 15.40 -45.27
CA SER A 4 2.99 14.51 -44.74
C SER A 4 2.60 14.85 -43.29
N PRO A 5 1.31 14.70 -42.91
CA PRO A 5 0.83 15.05 -41.59
C PRO A 5 1.44 14.16 -40.52
N SER A 6 1.88 14.77 -39.41
CA SER A 6 2.36 14.06 -38.22
C SER A 6 1.25 13.17 -37.64
N PRO A 7 1.54 11.91 -37.26
CA PRO A 7 0.52 10.99 -36.74
C PRO A 7 -0.06 11.46 -35.40
N SER A 8 -1.37 11.23 -35.23
CA SER A 8 -2.16 11.66 -34.07
C SER A 8 -1.64 11.08 -32.74
N PRO A 9 -1.71 11.81 -31.61
CA PRO A 9 -1.23 11.35 -30.30
C PRO A 9 -1.76 9.96 -29.85
N SER A 10 -2.98 9.61 -30.25
CA SER A 10 -3.65 8.34 -29.93
C SER A 10 -2.94 7.10 -30.50
N SER A 11 -2.31 7.20 -31.67
CA SER A 11 -1.59 6.07 -32.30
C SER A 11 -0.25 5.78 -31.61
N TRP A 12 0.33 6.77 -30.93
CA TRP A 12 1.58 6.61 -30.17
C TRP A 12 1.36 5.89 -28.86
N ILE A 13 0.28 6.25 -28.14
CA ILE A 13 -0.02 5.68 -26.82
C ILE A 13 -0.36 4.19 -26.95
N SER A 14 -1.17 3.81 -27.94
CA SER A 14 -1.54 2.41 -28.19
C SER A 14 -0.34 1.54 -28.59
N SER A 15 0.52 2.05 -29.48
CA SER A 15 1.70 1.32 -29.96
C SER A 15 2.75 1.11 -28.86
N THR A 16 2.99 2.14 -28.04
CA THR A 16 3.97 2.08 -26.94
C THR A 16 3.46 1.25 -25.75
N ALA A 17 2.16 1.34 -25.44
CA ALA A 17 1.49 0.49 -24.47
C ALA A 17 1.57 -1.00 -24.81
N SER A 18 1.26 -1.35 -26.07
CA SER A 18 1.31 -2.74 -26.54
C SER A 18 2.74 -3.32 -26.49
N TRP A 19 3.76 -2.50 -26.72
CA TRP A 19 5.15 -2.95 -26.63
C TRP A 19 5.59 -3.17 -25.17
N LEU A 20 5.19 -2.29 -24.24
CA LEU A 20 5.49 -2.44 -22.81
C LEU A 20 4.85 -3.70 -22.19
N SER A 21 3.67 -4.11 -22.66
CA SER A 21 3.01 -5.34 -22.22
C SER A 21 3.63 -6.63 -22.77
N SER A 22 4.36 -6.54 -23.89
CA SER A 22 4.84 -7.71 -24.65
C SER A 22 6.34 -8.02 -24.47
N CYS A 23 7.07 -7.29 -23.62
CA CYS A 23 8.48 -7.60 -23.36
C CYS A 23 8.65 -8.93 -22.58
N PRO A 24 9.34 -9.94 -23.13
CA PRO A 24 9.72 -11.14 -22.38
C PRO A 24 10.86 -10.83 -21.40
N PRO A 25 10.98 -11.57 -20.28
CA PRO A 25 12.14 -11.48 -19.42
C PRO A 25 13.33 -12.15 -20.12
N SER A 26 14.36 -11.35 -20.40
CA SER A 26 15.75 -11.76 -20.65
C SER A 26 15.98 -12.98 -21.57
N SER A 27 16.27 -12.74 -22.84
CA SER A 27 17.28 -13.51 -23.55
C SER A 27 17.96 -12.64 -24.61
N SER A 28 19.28 -12.72 -24.62
CA SER A 28 20.19 -12.13 -25.58
C SER A 28 20.02 -12.78 -26.95
N SER A 29 19.72 -11.99 -27.98
CA SER A 29 20.30 -12.19 -29.32
C SER A 29 19.97 -11.03 -30.26
N ASN A 30 21.04 -10.63 -30.97
CA ASN A 30 21.08 -10.10 -32.33
C ASN A 30 20.41 -8.76 -32.64
N PHE A 31 21.28 -7.76 -32.81
CA PHE A 31 21.08 -6.60 -33.68
C PHE A 31 20.71 -7.09 -35.09
N SER A 32 19.43 -7.01 -35.48
CA SER A 32 19.06 -6.81 -36.88
C SER A 32 17.69 -6.16 -36.99
N SER A 33 17.60 -5.23 -37.94
CA SER A 33 16.38 -4.62 -38.49
C SER A 33 15.67 -3.59 -37.61
N GLN A 34 16.08 -2.33 -37.78
CA GLN A 34 15.26 -1.15 -37.43
C GLN A 34 13.96 -1.17 -38.25
N GLU A 35 12.93 -1.85 -37.75
CA GLU A 35 11.58 -1.34 -37.96
C GLU A 35 11.52 0.02 -37.28
N LYS A 36 11.26 1.08 -38.04
CA LYS A 36 10.90 2.41 -37.52
C LYS A 36 9.57 2.28 -36.75
N LYS A 37 9.63 1.70 -35.56
CA LYS A 37 8.51 1.72 -34.62
C LYS A 37 8.42 3.16 -34.14
N ASN A 38 7.22 3.71 -34.24
CA ASN A 38 6.84 5.03 -33.78
C ASN A 38 7.20 5.19 -32.30
N LEU A 39 8.46 5.50 -32.01
CA LEU A 39 8.97 5.93 -30.71
C LEU A 39 9.09 7.46 -30.71
N PRO A 40 8.58 8.16 -29.68
CA PRO A 40 8.71 9.60 -29.61
C PRO A 40 10.19 9.98 -29.68
N PRO A 41 10.52 11.18 -30.19
CA PRO A 41 11.90 11.61 -30.42
C PRO A 41 12.76 11.31 -29.18
N GLY A 42 13.67 10.35 -29.33
CA GLY A 42 14.46 9.80 -28.25
C GLY A 42 15.84 10.44 -28.21
N LEU A 43 16.29 10.77 -27.00
CA LEU A 43 17.68 11.13 -26.77
C LEU A 43 18.61 9.93 -27.09
N PRO A 44 19.83 10.18 -27.59
CA PRO A 44 20.82 9.12 -27.73
C PRO A 44 21.14 8.53 -26.36
N ALA A 45 20.89 7.24 -26.21
CA ALA A 45 21.11 6.47 -24.98
C ALA A 45 22.53 5.90 -24.95
N ILE A 46 23.22 6.01 -23.82
CA ILE A 46 24.52 5.36 -23.62
C ILE A 46 24.28 3.84 -23.45
N PRO A 47 25.11 2.94 -24.02
CA PRO A 47 24.99 1.50 -23.80
C PRO A 47 24.93 1.16 -22.31
N ILE A 48 24.08 0.19 -21.95
CA ILE A 48 23.86 -0.35 -20.59
C ILE A 48 23.18 0.65 -19.63
N LEU A 49 23.69 1.87 -19.47
CA LEU A 49 23.18 2.88 -18.54
C LEU A 49 21.98 3.67 -19.07
N GLY A 50 21.81 3.74 -20.39
CA GLY A 50 20.76 4.50 -21.03
C GLY A 50 20.89 6.00 -20.75
N HIS A 51 19.85 6.55 -20.12
CA HIS A 51 19.70 7.97 -19.78
C HIS A 51 19.91 8.25 -18.30
N LEU A 52 20.36 7.28 -17.50
CA LEU A 52 20.55 7.47 -16.05
C LEU A 52 21.53 8.63 -15.74
N GLN A 53 22.53 8.85 -16.60
CA GLN A 53 23.49 9.95 -16.47
C GLN A 53 22.85 11.34 -16.55
N LEU A 54 21.67 11.45 -17.16
CA LEU A 54 20.93 12.69 -17.25
C LEU A 54 20.16 12.99 -15.97
N LEU A 55 19.89 11.99 -15.12
CA LEU A 55 19.03 12.14 -13.95
C LEU A 55 19.84 12.61 -12.73
N LYS A 56 19.79 13.92 -12.46
CA LYS A 56 20.40 14.52 -11.28
C LYS A 56 19.35 14.75 -10.19
N PRO A 57 19.72 14.68 -8.90
CA PRO A 57 18.84 15.15 -7.84
C PRO A 57 18.63 16.67 -7.93
N PRO A 58 17.42 17.19 -7.69
CA PRO A 58 16.17 16.46 -7.50
C PRO A 58 15.56 15.99 -8.83
N LEU A 59 15.18 14.70 -8.89
CA LEU A 59 14.75 14.03 -10.12
C LEU A 59 13.64 14.77 -10.89
N HIS A 60 12.62 15.26 -10.20
CA HIS A 60 11.48 15.94 -10.83
C HIS A 60 11.88 17.21 -11.58
N ARG A 61 12.88 17.98 -11.10
CA ARG A 61 13.36 19.18 -11.80
C ARG A 61 14.13 18.83 -13.05
N THR A 62 14.93 17.76 -12.98
CA THR A 62 15.67 17.29 -14.15
C THR A 62 14.73 16.72 -15.21
N LEU A 63 13.71 15.96 -14.81
CA LEU A 63 12.66 15.49 -15.73
C LEU A 63 11.90 16.67 -16.35
N GLN A 64 11.56 17.69 -15.55
CA GLN A 64 10.94 18.92 -16.07
C GLN A 64 11.83 19.61 -17.10
N SER A 65 13.12 19.79 -16.80
CA SER A 65 14.08 20.39 -17.74
C SER A 65 14.19 19.59 -19.05
N LEU A 66 14.15 18.26 -18.99
CA LEU A 66 14.12 17.41 -20.18
C LEU A 66 12.83 17.61 -20.97
N SER A 67 11.68 17.65 -20.32
CA SER A 67 10.42 17.91 -21.00
C SER A 67 10.37 19.29 -21.66
N SER A 68 10.86 20.34 -20.99
CA SER A 68 10.92 21.68 -21.58
C SER A 68 11.78 21.74 -22.84
N ARG A 69 12.78 20.86 -22.97
CA ARG A 69 13.71 20.84 -24.11
C ARG A 69 13.26 19.94 -25.26
N TYR A 70 12.66 18.79 -24.94
CA TYR A 70 12.34 17.75 -25.93
C TYR A 70 10.84 17.57 -26.18
N GLY A 71 9.99 18.23 -25.39
CA GLY A 71 8.55 18.25 -25.55
C GLY A 71 7.79 17.53 -24.42
N PRO A 72 6.45 17.46 -24.53
CA PRO A 72 5.57 16.94 -23.49
C PRO A 72 5.60 15.40 -23.34
N ILE A 73 6.18 14.68 -24.31
CA ILE A 73 6.39 13.24 -24.26
C ILE A 73 7.86 12.97 -24.61
N VAL A 74 8.58 12.34 -23.69
CA VAL A 74 10.00 12.00 -23.90
C VAL A 74 10.22 10.52 -23.58
N PHE A 75 10.83 9.80 -24.51
CA PHE A 75 11.26 8.42 -24.26
C PHE A 75 12.63 8.39 -23.59
N LEU A 76 12.69 7.74 -22.44
CA LEU A 76 13.89 7.56 -21.63
C LEU A 76 14.17 6.05 -21.44
N ARG A 77 15.41 5.75 -21.06
CA ARG A 77 15.87 4.39 -20.74
C ARG A 77 16.60 4.44 -19.42
N PHE A 78 16.06 3.82 -18.38
CA PHE A 78 16.70 3.71 -17.08
C PHE A 78 17.43 2.38 -17.03
N GLY A 79 18.69 2.39 -17.44
CA GLY A 79 19.42 1.17 -17.75
C GLY A 79 18.75 0.41 -18.90
N ASN A 80 18.34 -0.84 -18.63
CA ASN A 80 17.58 -1.65 -19.60
C ASN A 80 16.05 -1.43 -19.53
N ARG A 81 15.54 -0.54 -18.67
CA ARG A 81 14.09 -0.33 -18.51
C ARG A 81 13.62 0.86 -19.35
N PRO A 82 12.66 0.68 -20.27
CA PRO A 82 12.02 1.79 -20.99
C PRO A 82 11.17 2.62 -20.02
N VAL A 83 11.22 3.94 -20.14
CA VAL A 83 10.45 4.88 -19.32
C VAL A 83 9.88 5.96 -20.22
N LEU A 84 8.57 6.19 -20.12
CA LEU A 84 7.89 7.28 -20.84
C LEU A 84 7.66 8.44 -19.88
N LEU A 85 8.29 9.58 -20.13
CA LEU A 85 8.03 10.81 -19.41
C LEU A 85 6.85 11.52 -20.07
N VAL A 86 5.79 11.76 -19.30
CA VAL A 86 4.59 12.52 -19.71
C VAL A 86 4.55 13.80 -18.90
N SER A 87 4.41 14.94 -19.57
CA SER A 87 4.43 16.28 -18.95
C SER A 87 3.38 17.23 -19.55
N SER A 88 2.30 16.66 -20.12
CA SER A 88 1.12 17.41 -20.54
C SER A 88 -0.11 16.94 -19.77
N PRO A 89 -0.96 17.85 -19.25
CA PRO A 89 -2.23 17.50 -18.61
C PRO A 89 -3.14 16.66 -19.51
N SER A 90 -3.29 17.02 -20.79
CA SER A 90 -4.18 16.31 -21.72
C SER A 90 -3.74 14.87 -22.01
N ILE A 91 -2.43 14.62 -22.00
CA ILE A 91 -1.87 13.28 -22.21
C ILE A 91 -1.97 12.47 -20.92
N ALA A 92 -1.70 13.10 -19.76
CA ALA A 92 -1.89 12.47 -18.46
C ALA A 92 -3.36 12.05 -18.26
N GLU A 93 -4.32 12.89 -18.64
CA GLU A 93 -5.74 12.57 -18.62
C GLU A 93 -6.04 11.32 -19.46
N GLN A 94 -5.55 11.23 -20.69
CA GLN A 94 -5.72 10.03 -21.53
C GLN A 94 -5.11 8.79 -20.88
N CYS A 95 -3.94 8.90 -20.25
CA CYS A 95 -3.31 7.80 -19.52
C CYS A 95 -4.13 7.30 -18.33
N PHE A 96 -4.85 8.19 -17.63
CA PHE A 96 -5.65 7.86 -16.44
C PHE A 96 -7.14 7.66 -16.72
N THR A 97 -7.59 7.79 -17.98
CA THR A 97 -8.99 7.58 -18.38
C THR A 97 -9.10 6.49 -19.45
N GLN A 98 -8.65 6.76 -20.67
CA GLN A 98 -8.78 5.85 -21.80
C GLN A 98 -7.87 4.62 -21.69
N PHE A 99 -6.68 4.78 -21.11
CA PHE A 99 -5.65 3.73 -21.03
C PHE A 99 -5.31 3.36 -19.57
N ASP A 100 -6.23 3.61 -18.64
CA ASP A 100 -6.02 3.49 -17.21
C ASP A 100 -5.55 2.09 -16.77
N VAL A 101 -6.13 1.02 -17.31
CA VAL A 101 -5.78 -0.37 -17.01
C VAL A 101 -4.34 -0.71 -17.45
N ILE A 102 -3.91 -0.17 -18.58
CA ILE A 102 -2.56 -0.40 -19.12
C ILE A 102 -1.53 0.24 -18.18
N PHE A 103 -1.77 1.50 -17.79
CA PHE A 103 -0.88 2.25 -16.90
C PHE A 103 -1.10 1.93 -15.41
N ALA A 104 -2.08 1.11 -15.06
CA ALA A 104 -2.32 0.67 -13.68
C ALA A 104 -1.25 -0.32 -13.18
N ASN A 105 -0.50 -0.97 -14.06
CA ASN A 105 0.53 -1.91 -13.66
C ASN A 105 1.75 -1.23 -12.99
N ARG A 106 2.36 -1.91 -12.03
CA ARG A 106 3.53 -1.43 -11.28
C ARG A 106 4.80 -2.14 -11.77
N PRO A 107 5.88 -1.39 -12.07
CA PRO A 107 7.15 -2.02 -12.41
C PRO A 107 7.66 -2.90 -11.26
N LYS A 108 8.09 -4.12 -11.58
CA LYS A 108 8.62 -5.07 -10.59
C LYS A 108 10.05 -4.67 -10.20
N PHE A 109 10.19 -3.94 -9.10
CA PHE A 109 11.48 -3.65 -8.46
C PHE A 109 11.79 -4.67 -7.36
N LEU A 110 13.07 -4.99 -7.12
CA LEU A 110 13.48 -5.84 -6.00
C LEU A 110 13.02 -5.26 -4.65
N ALA A 111 13.12 -3.94 -4.49
CA ALA A 111 12.59 -3.24 -3.32
C ALA A 111 11.09 -3.51 -3.12
N SER A 112 10.28 -3.48 -4.18
CA SER A 112 8.85 -3.79 -4.12
C SER A 112 8.57 -5.25 -3.79
N LYS A 113 9.45 -6.19 -4.16
CA LYS A 113 9.34 -7.60 -3.75
C LYS A 113 9.48 -7.75 -2.24
N HIS A 114 10.47 -7.10 -1.64
CA HIS A 114 10.75 -7.25 -0.20
C HIS A 114 9.85 -6.36 0.66
N LEU A 115 9.73 -5.08 0.32
CA LEU A 115 8.88 -4.12 1.08
C LEU A 115 7.39 -4.36 0.85
N GLY A 116 7.02 -4.88 -0.31
CA GLY A 116 5.63 -5.11 -0.70
C GLY A 116 5.14 -6.53 -0.48
N TYR A 117 5.84 -7.35 0.33
CA TYR A 117 5.51 -8.75 0.62
C TYR A 117 5.21 -9.55 -0.66
N ASN A 118 6.19 -9.63 -1.55
CA ASN A 118 6.07 -10.26 -2.86
C ASN A 118 4.92 -9.67 -3.71
N TYR A 119 4.81 -8.33 -3.75
CA TYR A 119 3.81 -7.60 -4.55
C TYR A 119 2.36 -7.88 -4.14
N THR A 120 2.10 -8.11 -2.86
CA THR A 120 0.74 -8.41 -2.36
C THR A 120 0.08 -7.21 -1.69
N THR A 121 0.80 -6.11 -1.48
CA THR A 121 0.30 -4.89 -0.84
C THR A 121 -0.38 -3.94 -1.84
N VAL A 122 -1.33 -3.12 -1.36
CA VAL A 122 -2.13 -2.20 -2.20
C VAL A 122 -1.28 -1.25 -3.08
N GLY A 123 -0.09 -0.86 -2.61
CA GLY A 123 0.80 0.03 -3.35
C GLY A 123 1.62 -0.64 -4.46
N PHE A 124 1.90 -1.94 -4.33
CA PHE A 124 2.84 -2.66 -5.20
C PHE A 124 2.21 -3.82 -5.99
N ALA A 125 0.99 -4.23 -5.67
CA ALA A 125 0.30 -5.30 -6.39
C ALA A 125 0.03 -4.91 -7.85
N PRO A 126 0.27 -5.81 -8.82
CA PRO A 126 -0.11 -5.58 -10.20
C PRO A 126 -1.63 -5.47 -10.33
N TYR A 127 -2.09 -4.81 -11.39
CA TYR A 127 -3.52 -4.68 -11.62
C TYR A 127 -4.14 -6.05 -11.90
N GLY A 128 -5.29 -6.32 -11.28
CA GLY A 128 -5.99 -7.61 -11.35
C GLY A 128 -7.01 -7.75 -10.23
N ASP A 129 -7.62 -8.92 -10.10
CA ASP A 129 -8.66 -9.18 -9.09
C ASP A 129 -8.16 -8.95 -7.67
N HIS A 130 -6.94 -9.40 -7.36
CA HIS A 130 -6.32 -9.19 -6.06
C HIS A 130 -6.24 -7.69 -5.70
N TRP A 131 -5.68 -6.87 -6.59
CA TRP A 131 -5.57 -5.43 -6.36
C TRP A 131 -6.94 -4.75 -6.27
N ARG A 132 -7.91 -5.14 -7.11
CA ARG A 132 -9.28 -4.61 -7.06
C ARG A 132 -9.95 -4.90 -5.71
N ASN A 133 -9.79 -6.12 -5.20
CA ASN A 133 -10.28 -6.52 -3.89
C ASN A 133 -9.59 -5.74 -2.76
N LEU A 134 -8.26 -5.62 -2.80
CA LEU A 134 -7.53 -4.80 -1.83
C LEU A 134 -8.01 -3.36 -1.84
N ARG A 135 -8.14 -2.73 -3.01
CA ARG A 135 -8.61 -1.35 -3.15
C ARG A 135 -10.01 -1.20 -2.57
N ARG A 136 -10.92 -2.14 -2.84
CA ARG A 136 -12.29 -2.14 -2.28
C ARG A 136 -12.27 -2.22 -0.76
N VAL A 137 -11.54 -3.19 -0.20
CA VAL A 137 -11.43 -3.36 1.26
C VAL A 137 -10.80 -2.13 1.90
N THR A 138 -9.67 -1.65 1.38
CA THR A 138 -9.00 -0.45 1.87
C THR A 138 -9.90 0.78 1.81
N SER A 139 -10.61 1.00 0.70
CA SER A 139 -11.51 2.14 0.56
C SER A 139 -12.69 2.09 1.54
N ILE A 140 -13.28 0.92 1.76
CA ILE A 140 -14.46 0.77 2.63
C ILE A 140 -14.08 0.75 4.10
N GLN A 141 -13.06 -0.04 4.45
CA GLN A 141 -12.71 -0.30 5.85
C GLN A 141 -11.79 0.76 6.44
N ILE A 142 -10.92 1.39 5.62
CA ILE A 142 -9.91 2.33 6.12
C ILE A 142 -10.27 3.79 5.76
N PHE A 143 -10.67 4.03 4.51
CA PHE A 143 -10.84 5.40 3.99
C PHE A 143 -12.31 5.82 3.79
N SER A 144 -13.29 5.07 4.28
CA SER A 144 -14.69 5.49 4.20
C SER A 144 -14.98 6.64 5.16
N ALA A 145 -16.01 7.43 4.88
CA ALA A 145 -16.46 8.49 5.78
C ALA A 145 -16.75 7.95 7.19
N THR A 146 -17.37 6.77 7.28
CA THR A 146 -17.63 6.09 8.54
C THR A 146 -16.33 5.73 9.29
N SER A 147 -15.36 5.13 8.60
CA SER A 147 -14.06 4.78 9.20
C SER A 147 -13.28 6.02 9.67
N LEU A 148 -13.31 7.10 8.89
CA LEU A 148 -12.66 8.36 9.25
C LEU A 148 -13.36 9.08 10.40
N ASN A 149 -14.70 9.06 10.45
CA ASN A 149 -15.46 9.61 11.55
C ASN A 149 -15.23 8.81 12.84
N HIS A 150 -15.12 7.49 12.72
CA HIS A 150 -14.81 6.62 13.85
C HIS A 150 -13.44 6.93 14.48
N SER A 151 -12.43 7.24 13.66
CA SER A 151 -11.09 7.63 14.15
C SER A 151 -10.92 9.12 14.45
N SER A 152 -11.99 9.93 14.39
CA SER A 152 -11.92 11.38 14.64
C SER A 152 -11.35 11.68 16.04
N ALA A 153 -11.89 11.05 17.08
CA ALA A 153 -11.47 11.25 18.45
C ALA A 153 -9.97 10.98 18.66
N THR A 154 -9.45 9.89 18.07
CA THR A 154 -8.01 9.56 18.12
C THR A 154 -7.16 10.62 17.44
N ARG A 155 -7.62 11.17 16.30
CA ARG A 155 -6.89 12.24 15.61
C ARG A 155 -6.88 13.53 16.42
N ASP A 156 -8.01 13.90 17.01
CA ASP A 156 -8.13 15.09 17.85
C ASP A 156 -7.28 14.98 19.11
N GLU A 157 -7.23 13.80 19.73
CA GLU A 157 -6.38 13.52 20.89
C GLU A 157 -4.89 13.67 20.55
N GLU A 158 -4.44 13.09 19.44
CA GLU A 158 -3.04 13.20 19.00
C GLU A 158 -2.65 14.64 18.64
N ILE A 159 -3.53 15.39 17.98
CA ILE A 159 -3.31 16.81 17.70
C ILE A 159 -3.19 17.59 19.01
N ARG A 160 -4.12 17.37 19.96
CA ARG A 160 -4.10 18.04 21.26
C ARG A 160 -2.82 17.70 22.04
N PHE A 161 -2.38 16.44 22.01
CA PHE A 161 -1.12 16.01 22.63
C PHE A 161 0.09 16.74 22.05
N VAL A 162 0.19 16.83 20.72
CA VAL A 162 1.29 17.55 20.07
C VAL A 162 1.28 19.04 20.42
N VAL A 163 0.10 19.67 20.44
CA VAL A 163 -0.05 21.08 20.84
C VAL A 163 0.36 21.29 22.30
N GLN A 164 -0.08 20.43 23.22
CA GLN A 164 0.32 20.49 24.62
C GLN A 164 1.84 20.31 24.80
N LYS A 165 2.45 19.38 24.07
CA LYS A 165 3.90 19.14 24.06
C LYS A 165 4.68 20.37 23.60
N LEU A 166 4.14 21.14 22.64
CA LEU A 166 4.72 22.41 22.21
C LEU A 166 4.59 23.49 23.30
N PHE A 167 3.41 23.63 23.91
CA PHE A 167 3.20 24.59 24.99
C PHE A 167 4.07 24.31 26.22
N GLN A 168 4.27 23.04 26.59
CA GLN A 168 5.13 22.68 27.72
C GLN A 168 6.61 22.99 27.49
N LYS A 169 7.06 23.01 26.23
CA LYS A 169 8.44 23.37 25.88
C LYS A 169 8.66 24.87 25.77
N TYR A 170 7.59 25.65 25.73
CA TYR A 170 7.65 27.09 25.65
C TYR A 170 8.04 27.67 27.02
N ASP A 171 9.18 28.34 27.07
CA ASP A 171 9.76 28.96 28.28
C ASP A 171 9.55 30.49 28.34
N GLY A 172 8.68 31.02 27.47
CA GLY A 172 8.45 32.47 27.34
C GLY A 172 9.27 33.14 26.23
N ALA A 173 10.22 32.44 25.61
CA ALA A 173 11.01 32.94 24.50
C ALA A 173 10.66 32.26 23.16
N ALA A 174 10.95 32.94 22.05
CA ALA A 174 10.76 32.40 20.71
C ALA A 174 11.71 31.21 20.48
N GLN A 175 11.13 30.00 20.37
CA GLN A 175 11.86 28.76 20.17
C GLN A 175 11.74 28.24 18.74
N LYS A 176 12.85 27.77 18.18
CA LYS A 176 12.84 27.04 16.90
C LYS A 176 12.35 25.60 17.11
N VAL A 177 11.38 25.18 16.31
CA VAL A 177 10.79 23.83 16.38
C VAL A 177 11.03 23.09 15.06
N ASP A 178 11.51 21.85 15.13
CA ASP A 178 11.57 20.96 13.98
C ASP A 178 10.18 20.36 13.68
N LEU A 179 9.48 20.98 12.74
CA LEU A 179 8.17 20.52 12.29
C LEU A 179 8.22 19.17 11.56
N SER A 180 9.33 18.81 10.92
CA SER A 180 9.43 17.54 10.19
C SER A 180 9.43 16.35 11.13
N SER A 181 10.18 16.42 12.23
CA SER A 181 10.15 15.38 13.27
C SER A 181 8.77 15.30 13.92
N LEU A 182 8.17 16.45 14.23
CA LEU A 182 6.86 16.53 14.86
C LEU A 182 5.73 15.94 13.99
N PHE A 183 5.69 16.27 12.70
CA PHE A 183 4.69 15.69 11.79
C PHE A 183 4.92 14.20 11.56
N ARG A 184 6.19 13.74 11.52
CA ARG A 184 6.48 12.31 11.42
C ARG A 184 5.97 11.54 12.64
N GLU A 185 6.19 12.07 13.85
CA GLU A 185 5.66 11.51 15.10
C GLU A 185 4.12 11.49 15.09
N LEU A 186 3.49 12.62 14.75
CA LEU A 186 2.03 12.74 14.67
C LEU A 186 1.42 11.71 13.72
N VAL A 187 1.91 11.63 12.48
CA VAL A 187 1.39 10.69 11.48
C VAL A 187 1.58 9.25 11.94
N PHE A 188 2.74 8.92 12.53
CA PHE A 188 3.00 7.58 13.03
C PHE A 188 2.04 7.19 14.17
N ASN A 189 1.84 8.07 15.14
CA ASN A 189 0.97 7.83 16.28
C ASN A 189 -0.49 7.69 15.84
N VAL A 190 -0.98 8.61 15.01
CA VAL A 190 -2.33 8.56 14.45
C VAL A 190 -2.56 7.24 13.72
N MET A 191 -1.66 6.85 12.82
CA MET A 191 -1.80 5.58 12.08
C MET A 191 -1.76 4.35 12.98
N THR A 192 -0.92 4.35 14.01
CA THR A 192 -0.78 3.21 14.94
C THR A 192 -1.99 3.10 15.85
N LYS A 193 -2.45 4.20 16.46
CA LYS A 193 -3.63 4.20 17.33
C LYS A 193 -4.91 3.89 16.56
N MET A 194 -5.06 4.39 15.32
CA MET A 194 -6.21 4.02 14.48
C MET A 194 -6.31 2.51 14.25
N LYS A 195 -5.18 1.84 13.98
CA LYS A 195 -5.15 0.38 13.84
C LYS A 195 -5.44 -0.33 15.15
N LEU A 196 -4.92 0.17 16.27
CA LEU A 196 -5.16 -0.41 17.59
C LEU A 196 -6.63 -0.36 17.96
N VAL A 197 -7.29 0.78 17.75
CA VAL A 197 -8.73 0.95 18.01
C VAL A 197 -9.56 0.02 17.13
N ASP A 198 -9.21 -0.12 15.85
CA ASP A 198 -9.89 -1.08 14.95
C ASP A 198 -9.70 -2.53 15.41
N LEU A 199 -8.49 -2.92 15.83
CA LEU A 199 -8.22 -4.26 16.37
C LEU A 199 -8.97 -4.53 17.68
N GLN A 200 -8.97 -3.58 18.60
CA GLN A 200 -9.73 -3.66 19.86
C GLN A 200 -11.21 -3.88 19.57
N ARG A 201 -11.78 -3.10 18.65
CA ARG A 201 -13.16 -3.26 18.24
C ARG A 201 -13.45 -4.65 17.66
N ARG A 202 -12.62 -5.15 16.73
CA ARG A 202 -12.83 -6.49 16.14
C ARG A 202 -12.81 -7.58 17.19
N ARG A 203 -11.88 -7.46 18.14
CA ARG A 203 -11.77 -8.35 19.30
C ARG A 203 -13.05 -8.27 20.15
N ASP A 204 -13.54 -7.07 20.44
CA ASP A 204 -14.73 -6.87 21.28
C ASP A 204 -16.00 -7.41 20.60
N VAL A 205 -16.16 -7.19 19.29
CA VAL A 205 -17.25 -7.78 18.48
C VAL A 205 -17.20 -9.31 18.49
N PHE A 206 -16.00 -9.89 18.34
CA PHE A 206 -15.81 -11.34 18.38
C PHE A 206 -16.23 -11.93 19.75
N PHE A 207 -15.73 -11.36 20.85
CA PHE A 207 -16.08 -11.84 22.19
C PHE A 207 -17.56 -11.64 22.51
N GLN A 208 -18.17 -10.52 22.08
CA GLN A 208 -19.60 -10.31 22.25
C GLN A 208 -20.41 -11.37 21.49
N GLY A 209 -19.99 -11.74 20.28
CA GLY A 209 -20.61 -12.83 19.52
C GLY A 209 -20.60 -14.17 20.25
N LEU A 210 -19.48 -14.53 20.88
CA LEU A 210 -19.36 -15.74 21.71
C LEU A 210 -20.31 -15.69 22.93
N ILE A 211 -20.40 -14.55 23.59
CA ILE A 211 -21.31 -14.35 24.73
C ILE A 211 -22.77 -14.51 24.29
N ASP A 212 -23.15 -13.91 23.17
CA ASP A 212 -24.51 -13.95 22.65
C ASP A 212 -24.91 -15.35 22.20
N GLU A 213 -23.98 -16.11 21.62
CA GLU A 213 -24.17 -17.51 21.27
C GLU A 213 -24.36 -18.39 22.50
N HIS A 214 -23.52 -18.23 23.52
CA HIS A 214 -23.65 -18.98 24.76
C HIS A 214 -24.96 -18.64 25.51
N ARG A 215 -25.38 -17.36 25.50
CA ARG A 215 -26.67 -16.95 26.05
C ARG A 215 -27.85 -17.60 25.30
N ARG A 216 -27.76 -17.77 23.98
CA ARG A 216 -28.76 -18.49 23.17
C ARG A 216 -28.75 -20.01 23.43
N SER A 217 -27.57 -20.60 23.63
CA SER A 217 -27.41 -22.04 23.89
C SER A 217 -27.88 -22.47 25.29
N LYS A 218 -27.88 -21.55 26.27
CA LYS A 218 -28.49 -21.77 27.61
C LYS A 218 -30.00 -22.02 27.60
N ALA A 219 -30.68 -21.90 26.46
CA ALA A 219 -32.05 -22.40 26.32
C ALA A 219 -32.15 -23.94 26.20
N GLY A 220 -31.02 -24.67 26.14
CA GLY A 220 -31.05 -26.14 26.04
C GLY A 220 -29.80 -26.93 26.45
N PHE A 221 -28.74 -26.32 27.00
CA PHE A 221 -27.49 -27.03 27.33
C PHE A 221 -27.05 -26.84 28.79
N SER A 222 -26.68 -27.93 29.48
CA SER A 222 -26.31 -27.91 30.90
C SER A 222 -24.89 -27.36 31.11
N TRP A 223 -24.73 -26.44 32.07
CA TRP A 223 -23.43 -25.89 32.45
C TRP A 223 -22.40 -26.97 32.86
N SER A 224 -22.88 -28.10 33.41
CA SER A 224 -22.03 -29.24 33.76
C SER A 224 -21.39 -29.92 32.55
N GLU A 225 -22.09 -29.95 31.42
CA GLU A 225 -21.60 -30.57 30.18
C GLU A 225 -20.61 -29.65 29.48
N GLN A 226 -20.87 -28.34 29.45
CA GLN A 226 -19.94 -27.38 28.87
C GLN A 226 -18.63 -27.29 29.67
N LYS A 227 -18.70 -27.38 31.00
CA LYS A 227 -17.49 -27.42 31.84
C LYS A 227 -16.63 -28.64 31.56
N LYS A 228 -17.25 -29.81 31.31
CA LYS A 228 -16.52 -31.03 30.93
C LYS A 228 -15.82 -30.86 29.58
N MET A 229 -16.54 -30.34 28.57
CA MET A 229 -16.01 -30.15 27.22
C MET A 229 -14.80 -29.21 27.19
N ILE A 230 -14.86 -28.06 27.88
CA ILE A 230 -13.74 -27.10 27.92
C ILE A 230 -12.51 -27.70 28.63
N VAL A 231 -12.72 -28.47 29.70
CA VAL A 231 -11.61 -29.13 30.41
C VAL A 231 -10.99 -30.22 29.54
N GLU A 232 -11.80 -31.02 28.85
CA GLU A 232 -11.32 -32.08 27.94
C GLU A 232 -10.52 -31.49 26.78
N ASP A 233 -10.98 -30.41 26.16
CA ASP A 233 -10.26 -29.75 25.06
C ASP A 233 -8.94 -29.12 25.53
N LEU A 234 -8.92 -28.47 26.71
CA LEU A 234 -7.70 -27.89 27.27
C LEU A 234 -6.66 -28.96 27.64
N LEU A 235 -7.10 -30.11 28.15
CA LEU A 235 -6.22 -31.24 28.43
C LEU A 235 -5.66 -31.85 27.13
N ALA A 236 -6.48 -31.97 26.09
CA ALA A 236 -6.02 -32.44 24.78
C ALA A 236 -4.99 -31.49 24.15
N LEU A 237 -5.18 -30.17 24.28
CA LEU A 237 -4.21 -29.17 23.84
C LEU A 237 -2.91 -29.20 24.64
N GLN A 238 -2.99 -29.48 25.94
CA GLN A 238 -1.82 -29.67 26.80
C GLN A 238 -1.02 -30.93 26.42
N GLU A 239 -1.70 -32.01 26.02
CA GLU A 239 -1.04 -33.23 25.51
C GLU A 239 -0.39 -33.00 24.13
N ALA A 240 -1.01 -32.21 23.26
CA ALA A 240 -0.50 -31.91 21.92
C ALA A 240 0.64 -30.88 21.93
N GLU A 241 0.55 -29.85 22.77
CA GLU A 241 1.46 -28.70 22.81
C GLU A 241 1.83 -28.28 24.26
N PRO A 242 2.62 -29.10 24.98
CA PRO A 242 2.89 -28.91 26.40
C PRO A 242 3.68 -27.63 26.73
N ASP A 243 4.45 -27.10 25.77
CA ASP A 243 5.21 -25.85 25.93
C ASP A 243 4.32 -24.59 25.89
N CYS A 244 3.13 -24.70 25.28
CA CYS A 244 2.21 -23.58 25.04
C CYS A 244 1.07 -23.55 26.07
N TYR A 245 0.59 -24.71 26.50
CA TYR A 245 -0.49 -24.87 27.48
C TYR A 245 0.04 -25.44 28.79
N THR A 246 0.79 -24.62 29.52
CA THR A 246 1.30 -25.00 30.84
C THR A 246 0.19 -25.07 31.89
N ASP A 247 0.44 -25.84 32.95
CA ASP A 247 -0.48 -26.03 34.07
C ASP A 247 -1.00 -24.71 34.64
N ASP A 248 -0.16 -23.66 34.68
CA ASP A 248 -0.53 -22.33 35.17
C ASP A 248 -1.51 -21.60 34.25
N ILE A 249 -1.38 -21.79 32.93
CA ILE A 249 -2.29 -21.23 31.92
C ILE A 249 -3.63 -21.95 31.99
N VAL A 250 -3.62 -23.29 32.06
CA VAL A 250 -4.84 -24.11 32.17
C VAL A 250 -5.59 -23.80 33.46
N LYS A 251 -4.87 -23.71 34.60
CA LYS A 251 -5.44 -23.28 35.90
C LYS A 251 -5.94 -21.84 35.87
N GLY A 252 -5.25 -20.94 35.17
CA GLY A 252 -5.68 -19.54 35.02
C GLY A 252 -6.99 -19.40 34.23
N ILE A 253 -7.18 -20.20 33.18
CA ILE A 253 -8.38 -20.18 32.33
C ILE A 253 -9.57 -20.83 33.06
N THR A 254 -9.36 -21.98 33.70
CA THR A 254 -10.41 -22.69 34.45
C THR A 254 -10.77 -21.99 35.77
N GLY A 255 -9.79 -21.40 36.46
CA GLY A 255 -9.97 -20.66 37.72
C GLY A 255 -10.70 -19.34 37.53
N LYS A 256 -10.38 -18.54 36.51
CA LYS A 256 -11.11 -17.28 36.21
C LYS A 256 -12.57 -17.49 35.85
N HIS A 257 -12.91 -18.68 35.36
CA HIS A 257 -14.29 -19.02 34.99
C HIS A 257 -15.15 -19.42 36.20
N ILE A 258 -14.52 -19.72 37.36
CA ILE A 258 -15.18 -20.05 38.64
C ILE A 258 -15.52 -18.78 39.43
N ASP A 259 -14.67 -17.75 39.38
CA ASP A 259 -14.89 -16.49 40.13
C ASP A 259 -15.88 -15.51 39.47
N MET A 260 -16.51 -15.89 38.35
CA MET A 260 -17.47 -15.05 37.63
C MET A 260 -18.95 -15.33 37.98
N PHE A 261 -19.21 -16.08 39.06
CA PHE A 261 -20.55 -16.36 39.62
C PHE A 261 -20.55 -16.33 41.15
#